data_AF-A0A957V6Q7-F1
#
_entry.id   AF-A0A957V6Q7-F1
#
_cell.length_a   1.000
_cell.length_b   1.000
_cell.length_c   1.000
_cell.angle_alpha   90.00
_cell.angle_beta   90.00
_cell.angle_gamma   90.00
#
_symmetry.space_group_name_H-M   'P 1'
#
loop_
_entity.id
_entity.type
_entity.pdbx_description
1 polymer ?
#
loop_
_entity_poly.entity_id
_entity_poly.type
_entity_poly.pdbx_seq_one_letter_code
_entity_poly.pdbx_strand_id
1 'polypeptide(L)' 'RAAREATITLYIDKDRYRSALEIPSEESITLLLVEPSGKILWRAEGPYAQDTARQLGAVIQLYFAPSASA' A
#
# COMPACT_ATOMS: atom_id res chain seq x y z
N ARG A 1 4.69 2.20 -20.36
CA ARG A 1 5.62 1.05 -20.33
C ARG A 1 5.99 0.68 -18.88
N ALA A 2 6.35 1.65 -18.03
CA ALA A 2 6.77 1.44 -16.63
C ALA A 2 5.79 0.67 -15.70
N ALA A 3 4.47 0.84 -15.82
CA ALA A 3 3.53 0.20 -14.89
C ALA A 3 3.58 -1.35 -14.89
N ARG A 4 3.88 -1.97 -16.04
CA ARG A 4 4.00 -3.43 -16.15
C ARG A 4 5.28 -3.97 -15.53
N GLU A 5 6.34 -3.16 -15.44
CA GLU A 5 7.62 -3.55 -14.84
C GLU A 5 7.50 -3.71 -13.32
N ALA A 6 6.48 -3.11 -12.70
CA ALA A 6 6.17 -3.21 -11.28
C ALA A 6 4.87 -4.02 -10.99
N THR A 7 4.30 -4.68 -11.99
CA THR A 7 3.09 -5.50 -11.80
C THR A 7 3.49 -6.92 -11.42
N ILE A 8 3.01 -7.40 -10.27
CA ILE A 8 3.17 -8.80 -9.85
C ILE A 8 1.84 -9.53 -10.11
N THR A 9 1.86 -10.52 -11.00
CA THR A 9 0.69 -11.38 -11.21
C THR A 9 0.62 -12.42 -10.10
N LEU A 10 -0.49 -12.46 -9.37
CA LEU A 10 -0.73 -13.42 -8.30
C LEU A 10 -1.88 -14.35 -8.67
N TYR A 11 -1.69 -15.65 -8.44
CA TYR A 11 -2.75 -16.66 -8.53
C TYR A 11 -3.22 -16.99 -7.13
N ILE A 12 -4.30 -16.34 -6.70
CA ILE A 12 -4.83 -16.41 -5.34
C ILE A 12 -6.36 -16.41 -5.38
N ASP A 13 -6.98 -16.85 -4.29
CA ASP A 13 -8.39 -16.59 -4.04
C ASP A 13 -8.59 -15.08 -3.84
N LYS A 14 -9.19 -14.44 -4.85
CA LYS A 14 -9.34 -12.97 -4.89
C LYS A 14 -10.23 -12.45 -3.78
N ASP A 15 -11.35 -13.12 -3.50
CA ASP A 15 -12.33 -12.64 -2.53
C ASP A 15 -11.78 -12.77 -1.10
N ARG A 16 -11.10 -13.90 -0.82
CA ARG A 16 -10.40 -14.09 0.44
C ARG A 16 -9.28 -13.06 0.63
N TYR A 17 -8.50 -12.81 -0.42
CA TYR A 17 -7.40 -11.82 -0.37
C TYR A 17 -7.92 -10.41 -0.12
N ARG A 18 -8.93 -9.97 -0.87
CA ARG A 18 -9.55 -8.66 -0.70
C ARG A 18 -10.15 -8.49 0.69
N SER A 19 -10.84 -9.52 1.19
CA SER A 19 -11.43 -9.49 2.53
C SER A 19 -10.36 -9.37 3.62
N ALA A 20 -9.25 -10.13 3.49
CA ALA A 20 -8.14 -10.08 4.45
C ALA A 20 -7.41 -8.73 4.48
N LEU A 21 -7.39 -8.00 3.36
CA LEU A 21 -6.81 -6.66 3.25
C LEU A 21 -7.83 -5.53 3.36
N GLU A 22 -9.09 -5.86 3.68
CA GLU A 22 -10.20 -4.91 3.78
C GLU A 22 -10.37 -4.03 2.52
N ILE A 23 -10.21 -4.60 1.32
CA ILE A 23 -10.35 -3.89 0.04
C ILE A 23 -11.83 -3.97 -0.40
N PRO A 24 -12.64 -2.92 -0.17
CA PRO A 24 -14.10 -3.00 -0.32
C PRO A 24 -14.54 -3.05 -1.79
N SER A 25 -13.74 -2.48 -2.71
CA SER A 25 -14.04 -2.42 -4.13
C SER A 25 -12.76 -2.45 -4.98
N GLU A 26 -12.91 -2.91 -6.23
CA GLU A 26 -11.88 -2.85 -7.28
C GLU A 26 -12.14 -1.70 -8.28
N GLU A 27 -13.19 -0.91 -8.05
CA GLU A 27 -13.54 0.24 -8.91
C GLU A 27 -12.53 1.40 -8.80
N SER A 28 -11.80 1.47 -7.69
CA SER A 28 -10.77 2.46 -7.40
C SER A 28 -9.43 1.79 -7.07
N ILE A 29 -8.33 2.53 -7.29
CA ILE A 29 -7.01 2.10 -6.85
C ILE A 29 -6.99 2.09 -5.31
N THR A 30 -6.56 0.98 -4.72
CA THR A 30 -6.28 0.87 -3.29
C THR A 30 -4.77 0.85 -3.09
N LEU A 31 -4.26 1.70 -2.21
CA LEU A 31 -2.86 1.75 -1.83
C LEU A 31 -2.72 1.40 -0.35
N LEU A 32 -1.89 0.41 -0.06
CA LEU A 32 -1.63 -0.08 1.28
C LEU A 32 -0.14 0.00 1.58
N LEU A 33 0.21 0.53 2.75
CA LEU A 33 1.52 0.36 3.34
C LEU A 33 1.41 -0.76 4.36
N VAL A 34 2.18 -1.83 4.17
CA VAL A 34 2.18 -3.02 5.02
C VAL A 34 3.58 -3.31 5.54
N GLU A 35 3.67 -3.87 6.74
CA GLU A 35 4.92 -4.44 7.24
C GLU A 35 5.03 -5.93 6.83
N PRO A 36 6.22 -6.56 6.92
CA PRO A 36 6.41 -7.95 6.50
C PRO A 36 5.52 -8.98 7.20
N SER A 37 5.01 -8.67 8.39
CA SER A 37 4.05 -9.53 9.12
C SER A 37 2.67 -9.59 8.44
N GLY A 38 2.37 -8.66 7.53
CA GLY A 38 1.06 -8.46 6.93
C GLY A 38 0.19 -7.40 7.62
N LYS A 39 0.68 -6.74 8.68
CA LYS A 39 -0.05 -5.63 9.32
C LYS A 39 -0.10 -4.40 8.40
N ILE A 40 -1.29 -3.83 8.24
CA ILE A 40 -1.51 -2.59 7.50
C ILE A 40 -1.15 -1.40 8.42
N LEU A 41 -0.20 -0.57 7.97
CA LEU A 41 0.27 0.62 8.67
C LEU A 41 -0.46 1.89 8.20
N TRP A 42 -0.88 1.91 6.93
CA TRP A 42 -1.60 3.03 6.33
C TRP A 42 -2.31 2.60 5.05
N ARG A 43 -3.39 3.32 4.69
CA ARG A 43 -4.19 3.07 3.49
C ARG A 43 -4.66 4.38 2.83
N ALA A 44 -4.87 4.33 1.52
CA ALA A 44 -5.57 5.34 0.74
C ALA A 44 -6.28 4.72 -0.47
N GLU A 45 -7.25 5.45 -1.02
CA GLU A 45 -8.03 5.03 -2.18
C GLU A 45 -8.14 6.16 -3.21
N GLY A 46 -8.30 5.80 -4.48
CA GLY A 46 -8.50 6.72 -5.60
C GLY A 46 -7.24 6.98 -6.44
N PRO A 47 -7.35 7.86 -7.45
CA PRO A 47 -6.23 8.18 -8.34
C PRO A 47 -5.09 8.86 -7.57
N TYR A 48 -3.93 8.96 -8.22
CA TYR A 48 -2.80 9.72 -7.66
C TYR A 48 -3.22 11.16 -7.32
N ALA A 49 -2.94 11.56 -6.08
CA ALA A 49 -3.06 12.93 -5.60
C ALA A 49 -1.82 13.33 -4.80
N GLN A 50 -1.39 14.57 -4.95
CA GLN A 50 -0.18 15.08 -4.31
C GLN A 50 -0.24 15.00 -2.78
N ASP A 51 -1.41 15.25 -2.19
CA ASP A 51 -1.60 15.16 -0.74
C ASP A 51 -1.50 13.71 -0.24
N THR A 52 -2.06 12.74 -0.98
CA THR A 52 -1.92 11.31 -0.68
C THR A 52 -0.44 10.89 -0.70
N ALA A 53 0.33 11.36 -1.69
CA ALA A 53 1.77 11.08 -1.76
C ALA A 53 2.54 11.70 -0.58
N ARG A 54 2.17 12.92 -0.17
CA ARG A 54 2.79 13.59 0.99
C ARG A 54 2.49 12.85 2.29
N GLN A 55 1.25 12.42 2.47
CA GLN A 55 0.83 11.61 3.63
C GLN A 55 1.58 10.29 3.68
N LEU A 56 1.65 9.56 2.57
CA LEU A 56 2.43 8.32 2.48
C LEU A 56 3.90 8.55 2.84
N GLY A 57 4.52 9.60 2.30
CA GLY A 57 5.90 9.96 2.64
C GLY A 57 6.11 10.20 4.13
N ALA A 58 5.19 10.93 4.79
CA ALA A 58 5.25 11.17 6.23
C ALA A 58 5.11 9.87 7.04
N VAL A 59 4.23 8.96 6.63
CA VAL A 59 4.06 7.65 7.29
C VAL A 59 5.29 6.78 7.10
N ILE A 60 5.88 6.75 5.91
CA ILE A 60 7.11 6.01 5.67
C ILE A 60 8.24 6.52 6.57
N GLN A 61 8.38 7.84 6.74
CA GLN A 61 9.35 8.41 7.67
C GLN A 61 9.06 8.02 9.12
N LEU A 62 7.80 8.00 9.54
CA LEU A 62 7.42 7.62 10.91
C LEU A 62 7.80 6.18 11.25
N TYR A 63 7.60 5.24 10.32
CA TYR A 63 7.80 3.80 10.58
C TYR A 63 9.16 3.26 10.13
N PHE A 64 9.81 3.91 9.16
CA PHE A 64 11.03 3.40 8.52
C PHE A 64 12.18 4.41 8.47
N ALA A 65 12.09 5.55 9.16
CA ALA A 65 13.29 6.34 9.40
C ALA A 65 14.31 5.48 10.15
N PRO A 66 15.58 5.46 9.73
CA PRO A 66 16.61 4.82 10.52
C PRO A 66 16.60 5.48 11.90
N SER A 67 16.38 4.70 12.96
CA SER A 67 16.74 5.14 14.30
C SER A 67 18.19 5.56 14.20
N ALA A 68 18.44 6.86 14.37
CA ALA A 68 19.78 7.43 14.32
C ALA A 68 20.69 6.54 15.18
N SER A 69 21.58 5.81 14.50
CA SER A 69 22.58 4.97 15.11
C SER A 69 23.44 5.86 16.00
N ALA A 70 23.28 5.69 17.31
CA ALA A 70 24.21 6.15 18.34
C ALA A 70 25.31 5.11 18.53
#